data_AF-A0A9Q3W493-F1
#
_entry.id   AF-A0A9Q3W493-F1
#
_cell.length_a   1.000
_cell.length_b   1.000
_cell.length_c   1.000
_cell.angle_alpha   90.00
_cell.angle_beta   90.00
_cell.angle_gamma   90.00
#
_symmetry.space_group_name_H-M   'P 1'
#
loop_
_entity.id
_entity.type
_entity.pdbx_description
1 polymer ?
#
loop_
_entity_poly.entity_id
_entity_poly.type
_entity_poly.pdbx_seq_one_letter_code
_entity_poly.pdbx_strand_id
1 'polypeptide(L)'
;MSVYTPVSQRRIAEVLTHYNLELVSATAASHGIENSTFLIEARQYDGATREVVLTVFEQFDEDELAPYIKVVSDLALARLPVAPALADGKGRTVHEVEGKPAVLMPRLRGEHCLTPQVEHCRQIGHVLSQLHQAPIDDLGRLPNERERLARFMEQSTRLPDAAAHQAAQILKRWKKTPPTGVLVHADLFRDNVLFDGDHLSGVLDFYNACAERPEYDLAVALNDWCVAADGRPVPRREAALLVGYREGGGHYDEEVLALALAVAALRFWLSRLAGPVSADAEGQGSKDPAEFARIFGYRFNALSL
;
A
#
# COMPACT_ATOMS: atom_id res chain seq x y z
N MET A 1 -19.56 -3.61 10.14
CA MET A 1 -20.06 -3.22 8.81
C MET A 1 -18.95 -2.42 8.17
N SER A 2 -18.38 -2.93 7.08
CA SER A 2 -17.53 -2.11 6.20
C SER A 2 -18.36 -0.93 5.72
N VAL A 3 -17.89 0.29 6.02
CA VAL A 3 -18.59 1.52 5.69
C VAL A 3 -18.29 1.80 4.22
N TYR A 4 -18.93 1.07 3.31
CA TYR A 4 -18.87 1.45 1.90
C TYR A 4 -19.92 2.52 1.64
N THR A 5 -19.47 3.64 1.13
CA THR A 5 -20.32 4.74 0.69
C THR A 5 -20.92 4.40 -0.68
N PRO A 6 -22.22 4.07 -0.78
CA PRO A 6 -22.83 3.84 -2.07
C PRO A 6 -22.94 5.17 -2.81
N VAL A 7 -22.37 5.24 -4.02
CA VAL A 7 -22.46 6.43 -4.88
C VAL A 7 -23.33 6.09 -6.09
N SER A 8 -24.43 6.82 -6.26
CA SER A 8 -25.32 6.62 -7.40
C SER A 8 -24.64 6.99 -8.72
N GLN A 9 -25.02 6.35 -9.84
CA GLN A 9 -24.51 6.73 -11.16
C GLN A 9 -24.77 8.21 -11.50
N ARG A 10 -25.92 8.76 -11.07
CA ARG A 10 -26.21 10.20 -11.21
C ARG A 10 -25.15 11.05 -10.51
N ARG A 11 -24.79 10.68 -9.28
CA ARG A 11 -23.77 11.40 -8.51
C ARG A 11 -22.38 11.28 -9.14
N ILE A 12 -22.01 10.10 -9.63
CA ILE A 12 -20.76 9.91 -10.39
C ILE A 12 -20.74 10.81 -11.63
N ALA A 13 -21.84 10.84 -12.40
CA ALA A 13 -21.94 11.69 -13.58
C ALA A 13 -21.76 13.18 -13.23
N GLU A 14 -22.33 13.66 -12.13
CA GLU A 14 -22.12 15.03 -11.63
C GLU A 14 -20.64 15.32 -11.35
N VAL A 15 -19.94 14.41 -10.68
CA VAL A 15 -18.50 14.55 -10.41
C VAL A 15 -17.70 14.64 -11.70
N LEU A 16 -18.00 13.78 -12.68
CA LEU A 16 -17.30 13.75 -13.97
C LEU A 16 -17.46 15.05 -14.77
N THR A 17 -18.54 15.81 -14.57
CA THR A 17 -18.71 17.13 -15.24
C THR A 17 -17.59 18.11 -14.90
N HIS A 18 -17.00 18.04 -13.70
CA HIS A 18 -15.88 18.88 -13.30
C HIS A 18 -14.61 18.65 -14.15
N TYR A 19 -14.54 17.48 -14.78
CA TYR A 19 -13.42 17.01 -15.58
C TYR A 19 -13.71 17.00 -17.09
N ASN A 20 -14.85 17.57 -17.52
CA ASN A 20 -15.30 17.52 -18.91
C ASN A 20 -15.47 16.08 -19.43
N LEU A 21 -15.98 15.20 -18.56
CA LEU A 21 -16.21 13.79 -18.84
C LEU A 21 -17.71 13.47 -18.73
N GLU A 22 -18.21 12.69 -19.68
CA GLU A 22 -19.56 12.12 -19.67
C GLU A 22 -19.49 10.66 -19.20
N LEU A 23 -20.38 10.27 -18.28
CA LEU A 23 -20.44 8.89 -17.79
C LEU A 23 -20.94 7.94 -18.90
N VAL A 24 -20.19 6.88 -19.19
CA VAL A 24 -20.64 5.76 -20.04
C VAL A 24 -21.09 4.59 -19.18
N SER A 25 -20.24 4.15 -18.26
CA SER A 25 -20.53 3.07 -17.32
C SER A 25 -19.76 3.26 -16.01
N ALA A 26 -20.31 2.77 -14.90
CA ALA A 26 -19.64 2.75 -13.61
C ALA A 26 -19.98 1.46 -12.85
N THR A 27 -18.94 0.82 -12.33
CA THR A 27 -19.06 -0.41 -11.53
C THR A 27 -18.29 -0.22 -10.23
N ALA A 28 -18.90 -0.54 -9.09
CA ALA A 28 -18.18 -0.57 -7.82
C ALA A 28 -17.14 -1.70 -7.86
N ALA A 29 -15.89 -1.39 -7.47
CA ALA A 29 -14.87 -2.41 -7.32
C ALA A 29 -15.23 -3.28 -6.11
N SER A 30 -15.23 -4.60 -6.29
CA SER A 30 -15.45 -5.57 -5.22
C SER A 30 -14.18 -5.84 -4.39
N HIS A 31 -13.02 -5.37 -4.84
CA HIS A 31 -11.71 -5.61 -4.23
C HIS A 31 -11.13 -4.26 -3.81
N GLY A 32 -11.30 -3.89 -2.55
CA GLY A 32 -10.90 -2.60 -2.00
C GLY A 32 -11.64 -2.39 -0.69
N ILE A 33 -10.91 -2.26 0.40
CA ILE A 33 -11.41 -2.65 1.74
C ILE A 33 -11.36 -1.50 2.75
N GLU A 34 -10.64 -0.44 2.39
CA GLU A 34 -10.51 0.79 3.17
C GLU A 34 -11.32 1.94 2.56
N ASN A 35 -11.47 1.95 1.23
CA ASN A 35 -12.09 3.04 0.49
C ASN A 35 -13.14 2.52 -0.50
N SER A 36 -14.15 3.35 -0.80
CA SER A 36 -15.16 3.01 -1.81
C SER A 36 -14.64 3.37 -3.19
N THR A 37 -14.35 2.36 -4.01
CA THR A 37 -13.73 2.52 -5.34
C THR A 37 -14.72 2.18 -6.45
N PHE A 38 -14.78 3.03 -7.48
CA PHE A 38 -15.64 2.85 -8.65
C PHE A 38 -14.81 2.90 -9.93
N LEU A 39 -14.89 1.83 -10.73
CA LEU A 39 -14.29 1.72 -12.06
C LEU A 39 -15.26 2.35 -13.07
N ILE A 40 -14.78 3.33 -13.83
CA ILE A 40 -15.62 4.19 -14.66
C ILE A 40 -15.08 4.21 -16.08
N GLU A 41 -15.96 3.95 -17.04
CA GLU A 41 -15.76 4.34 -18.43
C GLU A 41 -16.46 5.67 -18.66
N ALA A 42 -15.71 6.64 -19.19
CA ALA A 42 -16.20 7.96 -19.50
C ALA A 42 -15.87 8.36 -20.94
N ARG A 43 -16.59 9.34 -21.48
CA ARG A 43 -16.35 9.91 -22.80
C ARG A 43 -15.95 11.38 -22.69
N GLN A 44 -14.93 11.78 -23.45
CA GLN A 44 -14.54 13.18 -23.62
C GLN A 44 -15.37 13.87 -24.72
N TYR A 45 -15.38 15.19 -24.75
CA TYR A 45 -16.11 15.97 -25.76
C TYR A 45 -15.66 15.70 -27.20
N ASP A 46 -14.43 15.23 -27.42
CA ASP A 46 -13.92 14.82 -28.73
C ASP A 46 -14.35 13.39 -29.13
N GLY A 47 -15.12 12.70 -28.29
CA GLY A 47 -15.60 11.34 -28.50
C GLY A 47 -14.67 10.25 -27.99
N ALA A 48 -13.48 10.58 -27.49
CA ALA A 48 -12.54 9.58 -26.97
C ALA A 48 -13.05 8.95 -25.67
N THR A 49 -12.90 7.63 -25.54
CA THR A 49 -13.16 6.91 -24.29
C THR A 49 -11.98 7.09 -23.33
N ARG A 50 -12.27 7.37 -22.06
CA ARG A 50 -11.31 7.37 -20.96
C ARG A 50 -11.77 6.43 -19.86
N GLU A 51 -10.84 5.63 -19.36
CA GLU A 51 -11.05 4.83 -18.16
C GLU A 51 -10.48 5.56 -16.96
N VAL A 52 -11.31 5.76 -15.93
CA VAL A 52 -10.95 6.46 -14.70
C VAL A 52 -11.45 5.67 -13.49
N VAL A 53 -10.87 5.97 -12.34
CA VAL A 53 -11.23 5.38 -11.05
C VAL A 53 -11.62 6.51 -10.12
N LEU A 54 -12.83 6.45 -9.56
CA LEU A 54 -13.24 7.32 -8.47
C LEU A 54 -13.01 6.58 -7.15
N THR A 55 -12.25 7.18 -6.23
CA THR A 55 -12.06 6.65 -4.88
C THR A 55 -12.61 7.64 -3.87
N VAL A 56 -13.55 7.19 -3.04
CA VAL A 56 -14.11 7.94 -1.90
C VAL A 56 -13.46 7.43 -0.62
N PHE A 57 -12.86 8.34 0.15
CA PHE A 57 -12.08 8.02 1.33
C PHE A 57 -12.96 7.92 2.57
N GLU A 58 -12.87 6.79 3.28
CA GLU A 58 -13.74 6.51 4.42
C GLU A 58 -13.15 7.00 5.74
N GLN A 59 -11.82 7.16 5.82
CA GLN A 59 -11.10 7.44 7.06
C GLN A 59 -10.30 8.74 7.06
N PHE A 60 -10.16 9.39 5.91
CA PHE A 60 -9.37 10.62 5.76
C PHE A 60 -10.29 11.81 5.55
N ASP A 61 -9.94 12.94 6.15
CA ASP A 61 -10.39 14.25 5.67
C ASP A 61 -9.48 14.79 4.53
N GLU A 62 -9.82 15.95 3.98
CA GLU A 62 -9.08 16.56 2.86
C GLU A 62 -7.64 16.95 3.25
N ASP A 63 -7.43 17.45 4.47
CA ASP A 63 -6.13 17.91 4.95
C ASP A 63 -5.17 16.73 5.21
N GLU A 64 -5.71 15.62 5.74
CA GLU A 64 -4.98 14.37 5.92
C GLU A 64 -4.65 13.67 4.59
N LEU A 65 -5.50 13.81 3.57
CA LEU A 65 -5.32 13.21 2.25
C LEU A 65 -4.31 13.98 1.39
N ALA A 66 -4.27 15.32 1.51
CA ALA A 66 -3.43 16.21 0.74
C ALA A 66 -1.96 15.78 0.59
N PRO A 67 -1.22 15.39 1.65
CA PRO A 67 0.18 14.96 1.51
C PRO A 67 0.33 13.71 0.61
N TYR A 68 -0.59 12.75 0.66
CA TYR A 68 -0.54 11.57 -0.20
C TYR A 68 -0.79 11.90 -1.66
N ILE A 69 -1.74 12.79 -1.96
CA ILE A 69 -2.00 13.23 -3.33
C ILE A 69 -0.78 13.92 -3.93
N LYS A 70 -0.09 14.75 -3.13
CA LYS A 70 1.18 15.36 -3.55
C LYS A 70 2.24 14.30 -3.85
N VAL A 71 2.44 13.32 -2.95
CA VAL A 71 3.42 12.23 -3.14
C VAL A 71 3.16 11.48 -4.45
N VAL A 72 1.93 11.05 -4.70
CA VAL A 72 1.61 10.30 -5.94
C VAL A 72 1.83 11.16 -7.18
N SER A 73 1.52 12.46 -7.11
CA SER A 73 1.80 13.42 -8.19
C SER A 73 3.31 13.53 -8.48
N ASP A 74 4.13 13.68 -7.45
CA ASP A 74 5.58 13.82 -7.58
C ASP A 74 6.23 12.51 -8.09
N LEU A 75 5.73 11.35 -7.64
CA LEU A 75 6.16 10.05 -8.15
C LEU A 75 5.81 9.86 -9.63
N ALA A 76 4.64 10.33 -10.06
CA ALA A 76 4.27 10.32 -11.48
C ALA A 76 5.19 11.21 -12.31
N LEU A 77 5.59 12.39 -11.79
CA LEU A 77 6.58 13.27 -12.44
C LEU A 77 7.97 12.61 -12.50
N ALA A 78 8.32 11.82 -11.48
CA ALA A 78 9.52 10.97 -11.47
C ALA A 78 9.40 9.71 -12.36
N ARG A 79 8.30 9.56 -13.12
CA ARG A 79 8.01 8.46 -14.05
C ARG A 79 7.83 7.10 -13.40
N LEU A 80 7.46 7.05 -12.12
CA LEU A 80 6.99 5.79 -11.54
C LEU A 80 5.63 5.41 -12.12
N PRO A 81 5.33 4.10 -12.21
CA PRO A 81 4.06 3.60 -12.74
C PRO A 81 2.94 3.78 -11.70
N VAL A 82 2.54 5.02 -11.43
CA VAL A 82 1.48 5.38 -10.48
C VAL A 82 0.40 6.22 -11.17
N ALA A 83 -0.78 6.32 -10.55
CA ALA A 83 -1.90 7.11 -11.07
C ALA A 83 -2.12 8.38 -10.24
N PRO A 84 -1.63 9.56 -10.68
CA PRO A 84 -1.90 10.81 -9.98
C PRO A 84 -3.38 11.21 -10.10
N ALA A 85 -3.88 11.90 -9.08
CA ALA A 85 -5.23 12.47 -9.11
C ALA A 85 -5.36 13.48 -10.26
N LEU A 86 -6.45 13.36 -11.01
CA LEU A 86 -6.81 14.30 -12.06
C LEU A 86 -7.21 15.63 -11.43
N ALA A 87 -6.78 16.73 -12.04
CA ALA A 87 -7.22 18.06 -11.68
C ALA A 87 -8.47 18.45 -12.48
N ASP A 88 -9.45 19.07 -11.81
CA ASP A 88 -10.63 19.63 -12.45
C ASP A 88 -10.28 20.88 -13.28
N GLY A 89 -11.27 21.47 -13.97
CA GLY A 89 -11.08 22.71 -14.74
C GLY A 89 -10.63 23.93 -13.92
N LYS A 90 -10.58 23.83 -12.58
CA LYS A 90 -10.10 24.86 -11.64
C LYS A 90 -8.78 24.46 -10.98
N GLY A 91 -8.19 23.33 -11.34
CA GLY A 91 -6.94 22.83 -10.76
C GLY A 91 -7.10 22.06 -9.44
N ARG A 92 -8.33 21.73 -9.01
CA ARG A 92 -8.57 20.97 -7.78
C ARG A 92 -8.51 19.47 -8.05
N THR A 93 -7.86 18.72 -7.16
CA THR A 93 -7.68 17.26 -7.27
C THR A 93 -8.54 16.46 -6.30
N VAL A 94 -9.02 17.10 -5.23
CA VAL A 94 -9.90 16.51 -4.22
C VAL A 94 -11.28 17.18 -4.29
N HIS A 95 -12.33 16.37 -4.20
CA HIS A 95 -13.72 16.78 -4.24
C HIS A 95 -14.53 16.10 -3.14
N GLU A 96 -15.67 16.67 -2.77
CA GLU A 96 -16.58 16.04 -1.82
C GLU A 96 -17.66 15.20 -2.55
N VAL A 97 -17.76 13.93 -2.18
CA VAL A 97 -18.78 12.99 -2.66
C VAL A 97 -19.44 12.34 -1.46
N GLU A 98 -20.75 12.50 -1.32
CA GLU A 98 -21.53 11.98 -0.18
C GLU A 98 -20.94 12.41 1.19
N GLY A 99 -20.45 13.65 1.28
CA GLY A 99 -19.86 14.21 2.50
C GLY A 99 -18.44 13.75 2.82
N LYS A 100 -17.76 13.07 1.88
CA LYS A 100 -16.41 12.52 2.07
C LYS A 100 -15.45 12.98 0.97
N PRO A 101 -14.15 13.12 1.27
CA PRO A 101 -13.15 13.40 0.25
C PRO A 101 -13.12 12.29 -0.79
N ALA A 102 -12.95 12.68 -2.05
CA ALA A 102 -12.88 11.78 -3.17
C ALA A 102 -11.93 12.31 -4.24
N VAL A 103 -11.26 11.40 -4.93
CA VAL A 103 -10.34 11.71 -6.02
C VAL A 103 -10.68 10.89 -7.26
N LEU A 104 -10.51 11.52 -8.42
CA LEU A 104 -10.60 10.85 -9.72
C LEU A 104 -9.19 10.61 -10.25
N MET A 105 -8.87 9.38 -10.63
CA MET A 105 -7.54 8.99 -11.12
C MET A 105 -7.66 8.28 -12.47
N PRO A 106 -6.62 8.29 -13.33
CA PRO A 106 -6.57 7.38 -14.46
C PRO A 106 -6.65 5.92 -13.99
N ARG A 107 -7.38 5.08 -14.73
CA ARG A 107 -7.33 3.63 -14.50
C ARG A 107 -6.02 3.08 -15.06
N LEU A 108 -5.19 2.50 -14.19
CA LEU A 108 -4.01 1.76 -14.63
C LEU A 108 -4.41 0.43 -15.26
N ARG A 109 -3.65 0.01 -16.27
CA ARG A 109 -3.82 -1.29 -16.94
C ARG A 109 -3.17 -2.40 -16.15
N GLY A 110 -3.63 -3.62 -16.37
CA GLY A 110 -3.06 -4.83 -15.80
C GLY A 110 -3.94 -5.45 -14.71
N GLU A 111 -3.42 -6.54 -14.14
CA GLU A 111 -4.10 -7.37 -13.15
C GLU A 111 -3.18 -7.65 -11.95
N HIS A 112 -3.77 -7.98 -10.81
CA HIS A 112 -3.00 -8.35 -9.61
C HIS A 112 -2.34 -9.72 -9.76
N CYS A 113 -1.05 -9.82 -9.41
CA CYS A 113 -0.31 -11.09 -9.46
C CYS A 113 -0.40 -11.86 -8.13
N LEU A 114 -1.44 -12.68 -7.97
CA LEU A 114 -1.63 -13.46 -6.73
C LEU A 114 -0.66 -14.66 -6.60
N THR A 115 -0.07 -15.12 -7.70
CA THR A 115 0.87 -16.25 -7.74
C THR A 115 2.25 -15.81 -8.28
N PRO A 116 3.02 -15.03 -7.50
CA PRO A 116 4.23 -14.39 -7.98
C PRO A 116 5.30 -15.40 -8.41
N GLN A 117 5.99 -15.09 -9.50
CA GLN A 117 7.17 -15.81 -9.96
C GLN A 117 8.43 -15.01 -9.62
N VAL A 118 9.59 -15.64 -9.80
CA VAL A 118 10.91 -15.03 -9.53
C VAL A 118 11.06 -13.68 -10.23
N GLU A 119 10.62 -13.57 -11.49
CA GLU A 119 10.74 -12.34 -12.27
C GLU A 119 9.83 -11.21 -11.76
N HIS A 120 8.62 -11.53 -11.28
CA HIS A 120 7.76 -10.55 -10.63
C HIS A 120 8.45 -9.98 -9.39
N CYS A 121 9.02 -10.84 -8.54
CA CYS A 121 9.75 -10.40 -7.34
C CYS A 121 10.93 -9.48 -7.68
N ARG A 122 11.67 -9.75 -8.75
CA ARG A 122 12.75 -8.88 -9.23
C ARG A 122 12.24 -7.49 -9.63
N GLN A 123 11.13 -7.42 -10.36
CA GLN A 123 10.50 -6.15 -10.74
C GLN A 123 10.01 -5.35 -9.52
N ILE A 124 9.49 -6.03 -8.49
CA ILE A 124 9.13 -5.39 -7.22
C ILE A 124 10.35 -4.77 -6.54
N GLY A 125 11.46 -5.49 -6.50
CA GLY A 125 12.72 -4.93 -6.03
C GLY A 125 13.12 -3.67 -6.81
N HIS A 126 13.06 -3.74 -8.14
CA HIS A 126 13.43 -2.62 -8.99
C HIS A 126 12.56 -1.38 -8.76
N VAL A 127 11.22 -1.52 -8.69
CA VAL A 127 10.32 -0.38 -8.46
C VAL A 127 10.47 0.22 -7.07
N LEU A 128 10.71 -0.60 -6.03
CA LEU A 128 11.03 -0.09 -4.68
C LEU A 128 12.31 0.75 -4.69
N SER A 129 13.32 0.33 -5.44
CA SER A 129 14.55 1.12 -5.59
C SER A 129 14.30 2.47 -6.23
N GLN A 130 13.44 2.53 -7.27
CA GLN A 130 13.04 3.78 -7.91
C GLN A 130 12.23 4.66 -6.95
N LEU A 131 11.30 4.07 -6.18
CA LEU A 131 10.49 4.76 -5.18
C LEU A 131 11.36 5.43 -4.11
N HIS A 132 12.30 4.69 -3.54
CA HIS A 132 13.18 5.17 -2.47
C HIS A 132 14.16 6.25 -2.92
N GLN A 133 14.43 6.35 -4.23
CA GLN A 133 15.30 7.36 -4.82
C GLN A 133 14.53 8.54 -5.41
N ALA A 134 13.20 8.51 -5.40
CA ALA A 134 12.40 9.60 -5.95
C ALA A 134 12.66 10.90 -5.16
N PRO A 135 12.88 12.03 -5.85
CA PRO A 135 13.16 13.31 -5.19
C PRO A 135 11.86 13.94 -4.69
N ILE A 136 11.34 13.43 -3.56
CA ILE A 136 10.09 13.88 -2.98
C ILE A 136 10.36 14.91 -1.89
N ASP A 137 9.92 16.14 -2.14
CA ASP A 137 10.03 17.23 -1.17
C ASP A 137 8.93 17.13 -0.10
N ASP A 138 9.30 17.45 1.15
CA ASP A 138 8.42 17.60 2.31
C ASP A 138 7.64 16.33 2.72
N LEU A 139 8.38 15.30 3.15
CA LEU A 139 7.80 14.10 3.77
C LEU A 139 7.33 14.34 5.22
N GLY A 140 7.58 15.52 5.80
CA GLY A 140 7.27 15.82 7.20
C GLY A 140 5.78 15.87 7.52
N ARG A 141 4.93 16.00 6.49
CA ARG A 141 3.47 15.95 6.60
C ARG A 141 2.89 14.53 6.58
N LEU A 142 3.67 13.52 6.19
CA LEU A 142 3.21 12.13 6.23
C LEU A 142 3.20 11.59 7.67
N PRO A 143 2.29 10.66 8.01
CA PRO A 143 2.26 10.06 9.33
C PRO A 143 3.54 9.32 9.71
N ASN A 144 3.82 9.27 11.01
CA ASN A 144 4.94 8.54 11.55
C ASN A 144 4.58 7.06 11.78
N GLU A 145 5.15 6.16 10.98
CA GLU A 145 4.89 4.72 11.08
C GLU A 145 5.32 4.12 12.43
N ARG A 146 6.35 4.68 13.09
CA ARG A 146 6.78 4.20 14.42
C ARG A 146 5.76 4.54 15.49
N GLU A 147 5.10 5.69 15.39
CA GLU A 147 3.99 6.05 16.27
C GLU A 147 2.76 5.17 15.97
N ARG A 148 2.49 4.88 14.69
CA ARG A 148 1.44 3.94 14.30
C ARG A 148 1.68 2.54 14.88
N LEU A 149 2.91 2.03 14.79
CA LEU A 149 3.33 0.77 15.37
C LEU A 149 3.22 0.76 16.90
N ALA A 150 3.57 1.87 17.56
CA ALA A 150 3.41 2.01 19.01
C ALA A 150 1.93 1.94 19.45
N ARG A 151 1.00 2.50 18.66
CA ARG A 151 -0.44 2.37 18.91
C ARG A 151 -0.93 0.94 18.73
N PHE A 152 -0.48 0.23 17.68
CA PHE A 152 -0.83 -1.18 17.48
C PHE A 152 -0.33 -2.07 18.62
N MET A 153 0.75 -1.68 19.33
CA MET A 153 1.22 -2.41 20.49
C MET A 153 0.27 -2.38 21.69
N GLU A 154 -0.69 -1.47 21.74
CA GLU A 154 -1.79 -1.55 22.72
C GLU A 154 -2.59 -2.86 22.55
N GLN A 155 -2.55 -3.47 21.35
CA GLN A 155 -3.16 -4.76 21.04
C GLN A 155 -2.27 -5.96 21.39
N SER A 156 -1.07 -5.74 21.94
CA SER A 156 -0.14 -6.83 22.32
C SER A 156 -0.73 -7.81 23.34
N THR A 157 -1.75 -7.40 24.09
CA THR A 157 -2.52 -8.27 25.00
C THR A 157 -3.32 -9.35 24.27
N ARG A 158 -3.55 -9.19 22.96
CA ARG A 158 -4.20 -10.21 22.10
C ARG A 158 -3.20 -11.23 21.54
N LEU A 159 -1.90 -11.02 21.74
CA LEU A 159 -0.86 -11.98 21.35
C LEU A 159 -0.75 -13.09 22.39
N PRO A 160 -0.37 -14.32 21.99
CA PRO A 160 0.10 -15.34 22.93
C PRO A 160 1.29 -14.83 23.76
N ASP A 161 1.40 -15.25 25.03
CA ASP A 161 2.43 -14.75 25.96
C ASP A 161 3.85 -14.80 25.39
N ALA A 162 4.23 -15.92 24.76
CA ALA A 162 5.55 -16.06 24.12
C ALA A 162 5.76 -15.01 23.02
N ALA A 163 4.75 -14.79 22.17
CA ALA A 163 4.82 -13.80 21.09
C ALA A 163 4.83 -12.36 21.61
N ALA A 164 4.15 -12.07 22.72
CA ALA A 164 4.20 -10.75 23.36
C ALA A 164 5.63 -10.39 23.83
N HIS A 165 6.34 -11.35 24.43
CA HIS A 165 7.75 -11.15 24.83
C HIS A 165 8.65 -10.93 23.61
N GLN A 166 8.48 -11.73 22.56
CA GLN A 166 9.20 -11.61 21.29
C GLN A 166 8.97 -10.24 20.62
N ALA A 167 7.72 -9.80 20.56
CA ALA A 167 7.31 -8.50 20.04
C ALA A 167 8.00 -7.35 20.79
N ALA A 168 7.97 -7.38 22.13
CA ALA A 168 8.62 -6.36 22.95
C ALA A 168 10.15 -6.28 22.70
N GLN A 169 10.81 -7.43 22.53
CA GLN A 169 12.25 -7.49 22.23
C GLN A 169 12.59 -6.84 20.88
N ILE A 170 11.89 -7.22 19.82
CA ILE A 170 12.11 -6.69 18.47
C ILE A 170 11.85 -5.19 18.42
N LEU A 171 10.74 -4.73 18.99
CA LEU A 171 10.38 -3.32 18.94
C LEU A 171 11.34 -2.44 19.73
N LYS A 172 11.88 -2.96 20.85
CA LYS A 172 12.96 -2.29 21.57
C LYS A 172 14.22 -2.13 20.71
N ARG A 173 14.56 -3.13 19.88
CA ARG A 173 15.67 -3.02 18.91
C ARG A 173 15.34 -2.06 17.78
N TRP A 174 14.13 -2.14 17.21
CA TRP A 174 13.70 -1.27 16.12
C TRP A 174 13.69 0.20 16.53
N LYS A 175 13.19 0.51 17.73
CA LYS A 175 13.20 1.87 18.30
C LYS A 175 14.61 2.47 18.40
N LYS A 176 15.64 1.64 18.59
CA LYS A 176 17.06 2.08 18.63
C LYS A 176 17.67 2.26 17.24
N THR A 177 17.04 1.75 16.19
CA THR A 177 17.48 1.90 14.80
C THR A 177 16.91 3.21 14.26
N PRO A 178 17.73 4.23 13.97
CA PRO A 178 17.22 5.53 13.55
C PRO A 178 16.60 5.47 12.14
N PRO A 179 15.49 6.19 11.89
CA PRO A 179 14.91 6.33 10.56
C PRO A 179 15.88 7.10 9.64
N THR A 180 15.78 6.85 8.33
CA THR A 180 16.57 7.58 7.32
C THR A 180 15.80 8.69 6.64
N GLY A 181 14.48 8.77 6.85
CA GLY A 181 13.62 9.79 6.24
C GLY A 181 13.42 9.59 4.74
N VAL A 182 13.51 8.34 4.27
CA VAL A 182 13.25 7.98 2.86
C VAL A 182 11.76 7.71 2.71
N LEU A 183 11.17 8.14 1.58
CA LEU A 183 9.81 7.77 1.25
C LEU A 183 9.71 6.26 1.07
N VAL A 184 8.82 5.63 1.82
CA VAL A 184 8.45 4.22 1.68
C VAL A 184 6.95 4.09 1.41
N HIS A 185 6.55 3.05 0.70
CA HIS A 185 5.14 2.70 0.47
C HIS A 185 4.49 2.15 1.74
N ALA A 186 5.23 1.34 2.51
CA ALA A 186 4.82 0.68 3.75
C ALA A 186 3.63 -0.30 3.63
N ASP A 187 3.20 -0.63 2.41
CA ASP A 187 2.09 -1.56 2.15
C ASP A 187 2.14 -2.17 0.73
N LEU A 188 3.34 -2.38 0.16
CA LEU A 188 3.51 -2.86 -1.22
C LEU A 188 3.27 -4.38 -1.35
N PHE A 189 2.03 -4.79 -1.12
CA PHE A 189 1.56 -6.17 -1.30
C PHE A 189 1.12 -6.46 -2.75
N ARG A 190 0.88 -7.74 -3.05
CA ARG A 190 0.43 -8.22 -4.36
C ARG A 190 -0.87 -7.61 -4.85
N ASP A 191 -1.76 -7.25 -3.94
CA ASP A 191 -3.03 -6.57 -4.24
C ASP A 191 -2.86 -5.05 -4.46
N ASN A 192 -1.67 -4.49 -4.23
CA ASN A 192 -1.36 -3.09 -4.50
C ASN A 192 -0.46 -2.90 -5.75
N VAL A 193 -0.21 -3.97 -6.51
CA VAL A 193 0.58 -3.92 -7.74
C VAL A 193 -0.18 -4.57 -8.89
N LEU A 194 -0.09 -3.95 -10.07
CA LEU A 194 -0.65 -4.44 -11.32
C LEU A 194 0.45 -4.86 -12.29
N PHE A 195 0.18 -5.94 -13.03
CA PHE A 195 1.00 -6.43 -14.13
C PHE A 195 0.18 -6.46 -15.41
N ASP A 196 0.74 -5.93 -16.51
CA ASP A 196 0.21 -6.09 -17.86
C ASP A 196 1.08 -7.12 -18.60
N GLY A 197 0.56 -8.34 -18.72
CA GLY A 197 1.37 -9.52 -19.05
C GLY A 197 2.43 -9.78 -17.98
N ASP A 198 3.70 -9.84 -18.40
CA ASP A 198 4.82 -10.10 -17.50
C ASP A 198 5.48 -8.81 -16.96
N HIS A 199 4.92 -7.63 -17.26
CA HIS A 199 5.51 -6.35 -16.90
C HIS A 199 4.70 -5.61 -15.84
N LEU A 200 5.37 -5.13 -14.79
CA LEU A 200 4.77 -4.26 -13.80
C LEU A 200 4.27 -2.98 -14.48
N SER A 201 2.98 -2.72 -14.35
CA SER A 201 2.27 -1.63 -15.03
C SER A 201 1.70 -0.59 -14.08
N GLY A 202 1.57 -0.91 -12.79
CA GLY A 202 0.98 -0.01 -11.81
C GLY A 202 1.34 -0.34 -10.36
N VAL A 203 1.56 0.70 -9.56
CA VAL A 203 1.62 0.67 -8.10
C VAL A 203 0.49 1.54 -7.57
N LEU A 204 -0.29 0.98 -6.65
CA LEU A 204 -1.53 1.56 -6.10
C LEU A 204 -1.36 1.83 -4.60
N ASP A 205 -2.32 2.53 -4.01
CA ASP A 205 -2.51 2.64 -2.55
C ASP A 205 -1.31 3.18 -1.73
N PHE A 206 -0.98 4.46 -1.96
CA PHE A 206 0.04 5.17 -1.19
C PHE A 206 -0.47 5.71 0.15
N TYR A 207 -1.66 5.35 0.64
CA TYR A 207 -2.24 5.95 1.85
C TYR A 207 -1.62 5.42 3.15
N ASN A 208 -0.71 4.46 3.04
CA ASN A 208 0.18 4.01 4.10
C ASN A 208 1.60 4.62 4.01
N ALA A 209 1.90 5.38 2.95
CA ALA A 209 3.24 5.89 2.70
C ALA A 209 3.74 6.81 3.82
N CYS A 210 5.02 6.70 4.13
CA CYS A 210 5.63 7.46 5.21
C CYS A 210 7.13 7.68 4.99
N ALA A 211 7.75 8.46 5.87
CA ALA A 211 9.19 8.63 5.92
C ALA A 211 9.81 7.60 6.89
N GLU A 212 10.56 6.63 6.37
CA GLU A 212 11.19 5.58 7.16
C GLU A 212 12.48 5.10 6.49
N ARG A 213 12.98 3.95 6.94
CA ARG A 213 14.05 3.17 6.35
C ARG A 213 13.57 2.33 5.16
N PRO A 214 14.33 2.29 4.04
CA PRO A 214 14.09 1.36 2.93
C PRO A 214 13.95 -0.10 3.34
N GLU A 215 14.69 -0.52 4.38
CA GLU A 215 14.63 -1.87 4.92
C GLU A 215 13.23 -2.25 5.43
N TYR A 216 12.46 -1.27 5.93
CA TYR A 216 11.10 -1.51 6.36
C TYR A 216 10.19 -1.84 5.17
N ASP A 217 10.31 -1.10 4.06
CA ASP A 217 9.49 -1.33 2.87
C ASP A 217 9.87 -2.62 2.15
N LEU A 218 11.18 -2.91 2.07
CA LEU A 218 11.68 -4.19 1.60
C LEU A 218 11.13 -5.35 2.44
N ALA A 219 11.09 -5.19 3.76
CA ALA A 219 10.54 -6.19 4.65
C ALA A 219 9.03 -6.42 4.44
N VAL A 220 8.26 -5.36 4.19
CA VAL A 220 6.83 -5.45 3.81
C VAL A 220 6.69 -6.31 2.55
N ALA A 221 7.42 -5.96 1.49
CA ALA A 221 7.34 -6.68 0.21
C ALA A 221 7.83 -8.13 0.33
N LEU A 222 8.95 -8.39 1.01
CA LEU A 222 9.48 -9.74 1.23
C LEU A 222 8.52 -10.64 2.02
N ASN A 223 7.75 -10.07 2.94
CA ASN A 223 6.78 -10.82 3.74
C ASN A 223 5.49 -11.19 2.98
N ASP A 224 5.20 -10.58 1.83
CA ASP A 224 4.03 -10.95 1.01
C ASP A 224 4.43 -11.63 -0.31
N TRP A 225 5.38 -11.05 -1.05
CA TRP A 225 5.78 -11.56 -2.37
C TRP A 225 6.62 -12.84 -2.29
N CYS A 226 7.37 -13.01 -1.21
CA CYS A 226 8.44 -14.00 -1.11
C CYS A 226 8.17 -15.09 -0.07
N VAL A 227 6.91 -15.29 0.33
CA VAL A 227 6.49 -16.38 1.22
C VAL A 227 5.56 -17.36 0.51
N ALA A 228 5.53 -18.60 0.98
CA ALA A 228 4.53 -19.59 0.60
C ALA A 228 3.25 -19.41 1.42
N ALA A 229 2.16 -20.10 1.05
CA ALA A 229 0.87 -20.00 1.73
C ALA A 229 0.92 -20.39 3.23
N ASP A 230 1.90 -21.21 3.63
CA ASP A 230 2.15 -21.57 5.03
C ASP A 230 3.02 -20.55 5.79
N GLY A 231 3.42 -19.45 5.14
CA GLY A 231 4.25 -18.39 5.68
C GLY A 231 5.76 -18.64 5.58
N ARG A 232 6.20 -19.77 5.00
CA ARG A 232 7.64 -20.05 4.83
C ARG A 232 8.27 -19.11 3.80
N PRO A 233 9.43 -18.50 4.10
CA PRO A 233 10.21 -17.79 3.09
C PRO A 233 10.56 -18.69 1.90
N VAL A 234 10.52 -18.13 0.69
CA VAL A 234 10.87 -18.79 -0.57
C VAL A 234 12.20 -18.18 -1.05
N PRO A 235 13.36 -18.81 -0.79
CA PRO A 235 14.67 -18.17 -0.96
C PRO A 235 14.94 -17.62 -2.36
N ARG A 236 14.46 -18.31 -3.41
CA ARG A 236 14.63 -17.85 -4.80
C ARG A 236 13.89 -16.54 -5.09
N ARG A 237 12.72 -16.32 -4.47
CA ARG A 237 11.94 -15.08 -4.62
C ARG A 237 12.59 -13.94 -3.84
N GLU A 238 13.01 -14.20 -2.61
CA GLU A 238 13.73 -13.21 -1.79
C GLU A 238 15.01 -12.74 -2.48
N ALA A 239 15.81 -13.67 -2.97
CA ALA A 239 17.02 -13.36 -3.71
C ALA A 239 16.74 -12.50 -4.94
N ALA A 240 15.70 -12.82 -5.72
CA ALA A 240 15.35 -12.05 -6.91
C ALA A 240 14.87 -10.64 -6.59
N LEU A 241 14.05 -10.45 -5.54
CA LEU A 241 13.63 -9.13 -5.09
C LEU A 241 14.83 -8.28 -4.67
N LEU A 242 15.71 -8.83 -3.85
CA LEU A 242 16.89 -8.11 -3.37
C LEU A 242 17.90 -7.83 -4.50
N VAL A 243 18.01 -8.72 -5.49
CA VAL A 243 18.79 -8.46 -6.72
C VAL A 243 18.18 -7.30 -7.51
N GLY A 244 16.88 -7.33 -7.78
CA GLY A 244 16.20 -6.26 -8.51
C GLY A 244 16.32 -4.90 -7.82
N TYR A 245 16.24 -4.88 -6.49
CA TYR A 245 16.45 -3.68 -5.68
C TYR A 245 17.86 -3.11 -5.85
N ARG A 246 18.90 -3.95 -5.76
CA ARG A 246 20.29 -3.53 -5.99
C ARG A 246 20.54 -3.07 -7.43
N GLU A 247 19.96 -3.75 -8.41
CA GLU A 247 20.06 -3.38 -9.83
C GLU A 247 19.44 -2.02 -10.14
N GLY A 248 18.40 -1.63 -9.39
CA GLY A 248 17.83 -0.29 -9.44
C GLY A 248 18.66 0.78 -8.73
N GLY A 249 19.81 0.45 -8.14
CA GLY A 249 20.65 1.37 -7.37
C GLY A 249 20.35 1.41 -5.86
N GLY A 250 19.42 0.59 -5.38
CA GLY A 250 19.02 0.52 -4.00
C GLY A 250 20.10 -0.10 -3.10
N HIS A 251 20.26 0.47 -1.91
CA HIS A 251 21.15 -0.05 -0.87
C HIS A 251 20.35 -0.33 0.40
N TYR A 252 20.77 -1.34 1.16
CA TYR A 252 20.15 -1.72 2.41
C TYR A 252 21.19 -2.36 3.35
N ASP A 253 20.99 -2.20 4.64
CA ASP A 253 21.78 -2.89 5.67
C ASP A 253 21.15 -4.27 5.97
N GLU A 254 21.95 -5.34 5.90
CA GLU A 254 21.47 -6.71 6.06
C GLU A 254 20.98 -7.01 7.48
N GLU A 255 21.63 -6.47 8.52
CA GLU A 255 21.22 -6.64 9.91
C GLU A 255 19.92 -5.89 10.20
N VAL A 256 19.81 -4.67 9.66
CA VAL A 256 18.58 -3.87 9.78
C VAL A 256 17.43 -4.52 9.00
N LEU A 257 17.67 -5.04 7.80
CA LEU A 257 16.66 -5.76 7.03
C LEU A 257 16.18 -7.02 7.76
N ALA A 258 17.09 -7.80 8.34
CA ALA A 258 16.72 -8.96 9.14
C ALA A 258 15.78 -8.59 10.29
N LEU A 259 16.09 -7.50 11.01
CA LEU A 259 15.21 -6.96 12.05
C LEU A 259 13.87 -6.47 11.48
N ALA A 260 13.91 -5.71 10.38
CA ALA A 260 12.74 -5.13 9.75
C ALA A 260 11.75 -6.19 9.27
N LEU A 261 12.22 -7.34 8.78
CA LEU A 261 11.38 -8.48 8.39
C LEU A 261 10.46 -8.94 9.52
N ALA A 262 10.99 -9.04 10.75
CA ALA A 262 10.20 -9.43 11.90
C ALA A 262 9.30 -8.27 12.39
N VAL A 263 9.77 -7.01 12.31
CA VAL A 263 8.98 -5.83 12.66
C VAL A 263 7.76 -5.68 11.75
N ALA A 264 7.94 -5.74 10.43
CA ALA A 264 6.86 -5.63 9.46
C ALA A 264 5.85 -6.77 9.64
N ALA A 265 6.32 -8.01 9.80
CA ALA A 265 5.43 -9.15 10.05
C ALA A 265 4.58 -8.95 11.32
N LEU A 266 5.18 -8.44 12.39
CA LEU A 266 4.47 -8.10 13.63
C LEU A 266 3.45 -6.97 13.41
N ARG A 267 3.83 -5.91 12.69
CA ARG A 267 2.94 -4.77 12.38
C ARG A 267 1.66 -5.23 11.72
N PHE A 268 1.76 -6.07 10.68
CA PHE A 268 0.58 -6.60 10.01
C PHE A 268 -0.20 -7.60 10.87
N TRP A 269 0.48 -8.44 11.66
CA TRP A 269 -0.21 -9.32 12.60
C TRP A 269 -1.07 -8.53 13.60
N LEU A 270 -0.51 -7.49 14.23
CA LEU A 270 -1.22 -6.64 15.17
C LEU A 270 -2.37 -5.87 14.51
N SER A 271 -2.17 -5.36 13.28
CA SER A 271 -3.23 -4.66 12.55
C SER A 271 -4.46 -5.57 12.30
N ARG A 272 -4.23 -6.82 11.89
CA ARG A 272 -5.29 -7.82 11.67
C ARG A 272 -5.96 -8.25 12.96
N LEU A 273 -5.22 -8.30 14.08
CA LEU A 273 -5.80 -8.54 15.40
C LEU A 273 -6.64 -7.36 15.91
N ALA A 274 -6.33 -6.13 15.49
CA ALA A 274 -7.05 -4.91 15.87
C ALA A 274 -8.37 -4.76 15.11
N GLY A 275 -8.43 -5.26 13.87
CA GLY A 275 -9.58 -5.13 12.98
C GLY A 275 -10.85 -5.82 13.50
N PRO A 276 -12.04 -5.40 13.01
CA PRO A 276 -13.31 -6.04 13.37
C PRO A 276 -13.36 -7.47 12.83
N VAL A 277 -13.46 -8.46 13.72
CA VAL A 277 -13.74 -9.86 13.38
C VAL A 277 -15.20 -9.95 12.94
N SER A 278 -15.48 -9.76 11.65
CA SER A 278 -16.78 -10.13 11.07
C SER A 278 -16.57 -11.15 9.96
N ALA A 279 -17.32 -12.25 10.01
CA ALA A 279 -17.27 -13.36 9.05
C ALA A 279 -17.56 -12.95 7.59
N ASP A 280 -18.12 -11.75 7.38
CA ASP A 280 -18.43 -11.18 6.06
C ASP A 280 -17.55 -9.96 5.70
N ALA A 281 -16.53 -9.63 6.50
CA ALA A 281 -15.51 -8.70 6.03
C ALA A 281 -14.69 -9.46 4.99
N GLU A 282 -14.45 -8.88 3.83
CA GLU A 282 -13.26 -9.13 2.99
C GLU A 282 -12.43 -7.84 3.16
N GLY A 283 -11.19 -7.91 3.67
CA GLY A 283 -10.44 -6.74 4.15
C GLY A 283 -9.31 -6.96 5.15
N GLN A 284 -8.58 -5.91 5.57
CA GLN A 284 -7.47 -6.02 6.54
C GLN A 284 -7.98 -6.49 7.92
N GLY A 285 -9.28 -6.34 8.21
CA GLY A 285 -9.96 -7.02 9.33
C GLY A 285 -10.52 -8.41 9.02
N SER A 286 -10.44 -8.87 7.77
CA SER A 286 -10.84 -10.20 7.28
C SER A 286 -9.67 -11.15 7.03
N LYS A 287 -8.50 -10.62 6.70
CA LYS A 287 -7.33 -11.44 6.37
C LYS A 287 -6.90 -12.18 7.64
N ASP A 288 -6.76 -13.51 7.53
CA ASP A 288 -6.42 -14.40 8.64
C ASP A 288 -5.21 -13.87 9.44
N PRO A 289 -5.36 -13.48 10.72
CA PRO A 289 -4.24 -13.01 11.53
C PRO A 289 -3.19 -14.11 11.72
N ALA A 290 -3.55 -15.39 11.59
CA ALA A 290 -2.61 -16.50 11.70
C ALA A 290 -1.59 -16.54 10.56
N GLU A 291 -1.87 -15.94 9.40
CA GLU A 291 -0.89 -15.80 8.31
C GLU A 291 0.35 -15.03 8.77
N PHE A 292 0.17 -13.81 9.26
CA PHE A 292 1.28 -12.99 9.73
C PHE A 292 1.86 -13.49 11.06
N ALA A 293 1.09 -14.24 11.87
CA ALA A 293 1.65 -14.96 13.01
C ALA A 293 2.69 -16.01 12.58
N ARG A 294 2.40 -16.80 11.53
CA ARG A 294 3.33 -17.80 10.97
C ARG A 294 4.57 -17.12 10.39
N ILE A 295 4.38 -16.09 9.57
CA ILE A 295 5.48 -15.32 8.97
C ILE A 295 6.36 -14.73 10.07
N PHE A 296 5.76 -14.07 11.08
CA PHE A 296 6.48 -13.53 12.22
C PHE A 296 7.32 -14.60 12.93
N GLY A 297 6.78 -15.80 13.15
CA GLY A 297 7.52 -16.91 13.75
C GLY A 297 8.77 -17.30 12.95
N TYR A 298 8.68 -17.42 11.62
CA TYR A 298 9.84 -17.69 10.76
C TYR A 298 10.87 -16.55 10.82
N ARG A 299 10.41 -15.29 10.74
CA ARG A 299 11.30 -14.12 10.76
C ARG A 299 11.99 -13.95 12.11
N PHE A 300 11.26 -14.13 13.21
CA PHE A 300 11.80 -14.05 14.57
C PHE A 300 12.89 -15.11 14.80
N ASN A 301 12.62 -16.37 14.45
CA ASN A 301 13.55 -17.48 14.67
C ASN A 301 14.83 -17.38 13.83
N ALA A 302 14.78 -16.64 12.71
CA ALA A 302 15.95 -16.37 11.89
C ALA A 302 16.84 -15.24 12.44
N LEU A 303 16.37 -14.46 13.42
CA LEU A 303 17.18 -13.43 14.05
C LEU A 303 18.25 -14.07 14.94
N SER A 304 19.50 -13.66 14.72
CA SER A 304 20.54 -13.78 15.74
C SER A 304 20.21 -12.76 16.85
N LEU A 305 19.60 -13.26 17.93
CA LEU A 305 19.19 -12.48 19.11
C LEU A 305 20.23 -12.52 20.22
#